data_AF-A0A101VMS2-F1
#
_entry.id   AF-A0A101VMS2-F1
#
_cell.length_a   1.000
_cell.length_b   1.000
_cell.length_c   1.000
_cell.angle_alpha   90.00
_cell.angle_beta   90.00
_cell.angle_gamma   90.00
#
_symmetry.space_group_name_H-M   'P 1'
#
loop_
_entity.id
_entity.type
_entity.pdbx_description
1 polymer ?
#
loop_
_entity_poly.entity_id
_entity_poly.type
_entity_poly.pdbx_seq_one_letter_code
_entity_poly.pdbx_strand_id
1 'polypeptide(L)'
;MHTTIIAAITFAVLAATATQASAVSRAVKMACIGDYLSYCSAHSPGSPGVRTCFRANGSKLSKRCVGALINAGMVSQSEVSRRAAKLGR
;
A
#
# COMPACT_ATOMS: atom_id res chain seq x y z
N MET A 1 35.97 29.16 43.64
CA MET A 1 34.66 29.85 43.71
C MET A 1 34.60 30.83 42.55
N HIS A 2 33.44 30.98 41.89
CA HIS A 2 33.13 31.65 40.60
C HIS A 2 33.05 30.69 39.39
N THR A 3 32.01 29.85 39.28
CA THR A 3 30.80 30.04 38.43
C THR A 3 31.07 30.60 37.04
N THR A 4 30.96 29.78 35.99
CA THR A 4 30.44 30.19 34.68
C THR A 4 30.01 29.00 33.79
N ILE A 5 28.74 29.06 33.40
CA ILE A 5 28.19 28.75 32.07
C ILE A 5 27.90 27.27 31.75
N ILE A 6 26.66 26.95 32.11
CA ILE A 6 25.75 25.96 31.54
C ILE A 6 25.78 26.03 30.00
N ALA A 7 26.22 24.98 29.33
CA ALA A 7 25.91 24.73 27.92
C ALA A 7 25.15 23.40 27.82
N ALA A 8 23.85 23.47 28.08
CA ALA A 8 22.92 22.37 27.88
C ALA A 8 22.85 22.05 26.38
N ILE A 9 23.47 20.95 25.97
CA ILE A 9 23.36 20.42 24.61
C ILE A 9 22.06 19.60 24.55
N THR A 10 20.94 20.27 24.30
CA THR A 10 19.66 19.62 24.01
C THR A 10 19.63 19.18 22.55
N PHE A 11 20.06 17.94 22.29
CA PHE A 11 19.81 17.29 20.99
C PHE A 11 18.31 16.93 20.86
N ALA A 12 17.52 17.85 20.31
CA ALA A 12 16.16 17.57 19.88
C ALA A 12 16.17 16.82 18.54
N VAL A 13 16.18 15.49 18.58
CA VAL A 13 15.94 14.65 17.40
C VAL A 13 14.43 14.57 17.18
N LEU A 14 13.90 15.43 16.30
CA LEU A 14 12.55 15.26 15.75
C LEU A 14 12.58 14.16 14.68
N ALA A 15 12.26 12.93 15.08
CA ALA A 15 11.95 11.87 14.14
C ALA A 15 10.56 12.12 13.53
N ALA A 16 10.53 12.65 12.30
CA ALA A 16 9.30 12.79 11.53
C ALA A 16 8.78 11.40 11.12
N THR A 17 7.76 10.90 11.84
CA THR A 17 7.04 9.68 11.46
C THR A 17 6.02 10.00 10.37
N ALA A 18 6.41 9.81 9.11
CA ALA A 18 5.49 9.90 7.99
C ALA A 18 4.45 8.77 8.08
N THR A 19 3.30 9.07 8.67
CA THR A 19 2.16 8.14 8.75
C THR A 19 1.51 8.07 7.37
N GLN A 20 1.90 7.07 6.59
CA GLN A 20 1.31 6.80 5.29
C GLN A 20 -0.09 6.21 5.48
N ALA A 21 -1.09 7.07 5.69
CA ALA A 21 -2.49 6.66 5.69
C ALA A 21 -2.83 6.04 4.33
N SER A 22 -3.04 4.72 4.30
CA SER A 22 -3.28 3.95 3.09
C SER A 22 -4.70 4.19 2.55
N ALA A 23 -5.00 5.42 2.14
CA ALA A 23 -6.17 5.71 1.34
C ALA A 23 -6.01 4.97 0.00
N VAL A 24 -7.04 4.21 -0.40
CA VAL A 24 -7.09 3.66 -1.75
C VAL A 24 -7.06 4.82 -2.73
N SER A 25 -5.91 5.00 -3.38
CA SER A 25 -5.66 6.15 -4.24
C SER A 25 -6.65 6.16 -5.41
N ARG A 26 -6.99 7.36 -5.91
CA ARG A 26 -7.88 7.50 -7.07
C ARG A 26 -7.33 6.75 -8.29
N ALA A 27 -6.01 6.64 -8.40
CA ALA A 27 -5.33 5.82 -9.40
C ALA A 27 -5.75 4.34 -9.31
N VAL A 28 -5.76 3.73 -8.11
CA VAL A 28 -6.23 2.35 -7.93
C VAL A 28 -7.69 2.21 -8.31
N LYS A 29 -8.56 3.14 -7.90
CA LYS A 29 -9.99 3.11 -8.25
C LYS A 29 -10.20 3.08 -9.77
N MET A 30 -9.52 3.97 -10.51
CA MET A 30 -9.65 4.06 -11.97
C MET A 30 -8.99 2.89 -12.72
N ALA A 31 -7.90 2.35 -12.18
CA ALA A 31 -7.21 1.20 -12.76
C ALA A 31 -7.99 -0.10 -12.58
N CYS A 32 -8.64 -0.27 -11.43
CA CYS A 32 -9.24 -1.52 -10.99
C CYS A 32 -10.77 -1.58 -11.12
N ILE A 33 -11.44 -0.58 -11.70
CA ILE A 33 -12.92 -0.54 -11.69
C ILE A 33 -13.55 -1.77 -12.36
N GLY A 34 -13.05 -2.20 -13.52
CA GLY A 34 -13.55 -3.39 -14.21
C GLY A 34 -13.30 -4.68 -13.42
N ASP A 35 -12.09 -4.82 -12.87
CA ASP A 35 -11.73 -5.97 -12.02
C ASP A 35 -12.54 -6.01 -10.71
N TYR A 36 -12.81 -4.85 -10.11
CA TYR A 36 -13.65 -4.72 -8.93
C TYR A 36 -15.08 -5.17 -9.20
N LEU A 37 -15.69 -4.69 -10.29
CA LEU A 37 -17.05 -5.07 -10.65
C LEU A 37 -17.16 -6.57 -10.96
N SER A 38 -16.13 -7.16 -11.55
CA SER A 38 -16.11 -8.57 -11.96
C SER A 38 -15.89 -9.55 -10.81
N TYR A 39 -15.09 -9.17 -9.80
CA TYR A 39 -14.63 -10.11 -8.78
C TYR A 39 -14.94 -9.70 -7.34
N CYS A 40 -15.11 -8.41 -7.06
CA CYS A 40 -15.10 -7.85 -5.71
C CYS A 40 -16.30 -6.95 -5.38
N SER A 41 -17.34 -6.93 -6.22
CA SER A 41 -18.53 -6.07 -6.09
C SER A 41 -19.37 -6.34 -4.84
N ALA A 42 -19.17 -7.48 -4.17
CA ALA A 42 -19.79 -7.80 -2.88
C ALA A 42 -19.26 -6.93 -1.72
N HIS A 43 -18.12 -6.25 -1.89
CA HIS A 43 -17.54 -5.38 -0.88
C HIS A 43 -17.77 -3.91 -1.21
N SER A 44 -18.08 -3.09 -0.21
CA SER A 44 -18.23 -1.64 -0.41
C SER A 44 -16.94 -1.03 -1.01
N PRO A 45 -17.04 -0.12 -2.00
CA PRO A 45 -15.88 0.49 -2.62
C PRO A 45 -14.93 1.13 -1.61
N GLY A 46 -13.64 0.82 -1.70
CA GLY A 46 -12.62 1.35 -0.79
C GLY A 46 -12.59 0.72 0.60
N SER A 47 -13.47 -0.24 0.91
CA SER A 47 -13.41 -0.97 2.18
C SER A 47 -12.17 -1.86 2.27
N PRO A 48 -11.73 -2.24 3.48
CA PRO A 48 -10.67 -3.23 3.67
C PRO A 48 -10.95 -4.56 2.95
N GLY A 49 -12.22 -4.95 2.84
CA GLY A 49 -12.66 -6.17 2.14
C GLY A 49 -12.25 -6.20 0.67
N VAL A 50 -12.26 -5.04 -0.01
CA VAL A 50 -11.81 -4.94 -1.41
C VAL A 50 -10.33 -5.30 -1.55
N ARG A 51 -9.47 -4.87 -0.61
CA ARG A 51 -8.04 -5.21 -0.65
C ARG A 51 -7.82 -6.70 -0.49
N THR A 52 -8.53 -7.34 0.45
CA THR A 52 -8.47 -8.79 0.65
C THR A 52 -8.96 -9.53 -0.60
N CYS A 53 -10.08 -9.09 -1.18
CA CYS A 53 -10.62 -9.68 -2.41
C CYS A 53 -9.65 -9.58 -3.59
N PHE A 54 -9.00 -8.42 -3.80
CA PHE A 54 -7.97 -8.28 -4.83
C PHE A 54 -6.78 -9.20 -4.61
N ARG A 55 -6.30 -9.35 -3.37
CA ARG A 55 -5.21 -10.29 -3.05
C ARG A 55 -5.60 -11.75 -3.32
N ALA A 56 -6.85 -12.12 -3.06
CA ALA A 56 -7.36 -13.47 -3.34
C ALA A 56 -7.53 -13.73 -4.85
N ASN A 57 -8.00 -12.74 -5.61
CA ASN A 57 -8.24 -12.84 -7.04
C ASN A 57 -7.05 -12.39 -7.90
N GLY A 58 -5.87 -12.17 -7.33
CA GLY A 58 -4.74 -11.52 -8.01
C GLY A 58 -4.34 -12.13 -9.36
N SER A 59 -4.55 -13.44 -9.56
CA SER A 59 -4.31 -14.13 -10.84
C SER A 59 -5.36 -13.84 -11.93
N LYS A 60 -6.56 -13.39 -11.53
CA LYS A 60 -7.68 -13.02 -12.40
C LYS A 60 -7.71 -11.53 -12.71
N LEU A 61 -7.06 -10.70 -11.90
CA LEU A 61 -7.01 -9.26 -12.13
C LEU A 61 -6.20 -8.90 -13.38
N SER A 62 -6.58 -7.80 -14.01
CA SER A 62 -5.81 -7.21 -15.11
C SER A 62 -4.40 -6.78 -14.66
N LYS A 63 -3.44 -6.83 -15.59
CA LYS A 63 -2.07 -6.33 -15.34
C LYS A 63 -2.07 -4.86 -14.90
N ARG A 64 -2.98 -4.06 -15.45
CA ARG A 64 -3.16 -2.64 -15.11
C ARG A 64 -3.56 -2.47 -13.64
N CYS A 65 -4.53 -3.25 -13.15
CA CYS A 65 -4.92 -3.20 -11.75
C CYS A 65 -3.81 -3.70 -10.82
N VAL A 66 -3.17 -4.82 -11.14
CA VAL A 66 -2.03 -5.34 -10.33
C VAL A 66 -0.91 -4.29 -10.23
N GLY A 67 -0.55 -3.65 -11.34
CA GLY A 67 0.42 -2.56 -11.34
C GLY A 67 0.02 -1.38 -10.45
N ALA A 68 -1.25 -0.98 -10.47
CA ALA A 68 -1.75 0.09 -9.60
C ALA A 68 -1.70 -0.31 -8.11
N LEU A 69 -2.01 -1.56 -7.78
CA LEU A 69 -1.93 -2.07 -6.41
C LEU A 69 -0.48 -2.10 -5.89
N ILE A 70 0.48 -2.42 -6.76
CA ILE A 70 1.92 -2.35 -6.46
C ILE A 70 2.34 -0.91 -6.19
N ASN A 71 2.02 0.01 -7.10
CA ASN A 71 2.38 1.43 -6.97
C ASN A 71 1.75 2.08 -5.73
N ALA A 72 0.58 1.61 -5.31
CA ALA A 72 -0.08 2.07 -4.10
C ALA A 72 0.43 1.38 -2.81
N GLY A 73 1.45 0.52 -2.89
CA GLY A 73 2.02 -0.19 -1.75
C GLY A 73 1.10 -1.25 -1.13
N MET A 74 0.01 -1.63 -1.81
CA MET A 74 -0.95 -2.62 -1.30
C MET A 74 -0.45 -4.05 -1.46
N VAL A 75 0.47 -4.28 -2.40
CA VAL A 75 1.17 -5.54 -2.64
C VAL A 75 2.59 -5.25 -3.13
N SER A 76 3.53 -6.13 -2.81
CA SER A 76 4.92 -6.03 -3.31
C SER A 76 5.08 -6.71 -4.67
N GLN A 77 5.96 -6.16 -5.53
CA GLN A 77 6.40 -6.83 -6.75
C GLN A 77 6.92 -8.25 -6.47
N SER A 78 7.68 -8.44 -5.38
CA SER A 78 8.21 -9.77 -5.04
C SER A 78 7.12 -10.76 -4.65
N GLU A 79 5.99 -10.31 -4.09
CA GLU A 79 4.84 -11.17 -3.84
C GLU A 79 4.13 -11.54 -5.14
N VAL A 80 3.97 -10.57 -6.05
CA VAL A 80 3.37 -10.82 -7.37
C VAL A 80 4.21 -11.81 -8.19
N SER A 81 5.53 -11.59 -8.30
CA SER A 81 6.43 -12.48 -9.05
C SER A 81 6.49 -13.89 -8.47
N ARG A 82 6.53 -14.04 -7.14
CA ARG A 82 6.50 -15.38 -6.50
C ARG A 82 5.21 -16.13 -6.79
N ARG A 83 4.07 -15.43 -6.83
CA ARG A 83 2.78 -16.05 -7.16
C ARG A 83 2.68 -16.40 -8.64
N ALA A 84 3.19 -15.54 -9.53
CA ALA A 84 3.25 -15.81 -10.97
C ALA A 84 4.08 -17.08 -11.27
N ALA A 85 5.27 -17.19 -10.68
CA ALA A 85 6.14 -18.36 -10.82
C ALA A 85 5.46 -19.67 -10.36
N LYS A 86 4.70 -19.63 -9.26
CA LYS A 86 3.93 -20.79 -8.77
C LYS A 86 2.78 -21.18 -9.69
N LEU A 87 2.23 -20.23 -10.43
CA LEU A 87 1.12 -20.44 -11.36
C LEU A 87 1.58 -20.79 -12.78
N GLY A 88 2.90 -20.86 -13.03
CA GLY A 88 3.45 -21.13 -14.36
C GLY A 88 3.12 -20.05 -15.39
N ARG A 89 2.97 -18.79 -14.96
CA ARG A 89 2.66 -17.63 -15.82
C ARG A 89 3.81 -16.64 -15.91
#